data_AF-A0A435GGB8-F1
#
_entry.id   AF-A0A435GGB8-F1
#
_cell.length_a   1.000
_cell.length_b   1.000
_cell.length_c   1.000
_cell.angle_alpha   90.00
_cell.angle_beta   90.00
_cell.angle_gamma   90.00
#
_symmetry.space_group_name_H-M   'P 1'
#
loop_
_entity.id
_entity.type
_entity.pdbx_description
1 polymer ?
#
loop_
_entity_poly.entity_id
_entity_poly.type
_entity_poly.pdbx_seq_one_letter_code
_entity_poly.pdbx_strand_id
1 'polypeptide(L)'
;MSKPEFKANEFYAALERVRLVRRLNWKQVAEQSGVSASTLTRIAQGKRPDVDSLAALVNWSGLSADAFVARADQVGKRVQPLSDIANVLYSDSTLSEDGRATMMDLITAAYLRLSKNN
;
A
#
# COMPACT_ATOMS: atom_id res chain seq x y z
N MET A 1 25.63 -5.15 11.12
CA MET A 1 24.38 -5.30 10.35
C MET A 1 23.30 -4.53 11.07
N SER A 2 22.65 -3.55 10.42
CA SER A 2 21.56 -2.79 11.04
C SER A 2 20.31 -3.67 11.16
N LYS A 3 19.62 -3.60 12.30
CA LYS A 3 18.38 -4.33 12.53
C LYS A 3 17.33 -3.92 11.48
N PRO A 4 16.57 -4.87 10.90
CA PRO A 4 15.50 -4.52 9.96
C PRO A 4 14.50 -3.58 10.64
N GLU A 5 14.12 -2.53 9.92
CA GLU A 5 13.24 -1.47 10.41
C GLU A 5 11.85 -1.59 9.79
N PHE A 6 10.81 -1.48 10.62
CA PHE A 6 9.43 -1.39 10.13
C PHE A 6 9.10 0.04 9.66
N LYS A 7 8.63 0.15 8.42
CA LYS A 7 8.26 1.39 7.74
C LYS A 7 6.81 1.79 8.04
N ALA A 8 6.59 2.35 9.24
CA ALA A 8 5.25 2.71 9.72
C ALA A 8 4.49 3.69 8.81
N ASN A 9 5.18 4.68 8.23
CA ASN A 9 4.54 5.64 7.31
C ASN A 9 4.06 4.97 6.02
N GLU A 10 4.85 4.03 5.48
CA GLU A 10 4.48 3.27 4.28
C GLU A 10 3.30 2.33 4.57
N PHE A 11 3.31 1.70 5.75
CA PHE A 11 2.18 0.90 6.22
C PHE A 11 0.91 1.73 6.35
N TYR A 12 0.97 2.91 6.96
CA TYR A 12 -0.17 3.82 7.08
C TYR A 12 -0.70 4.25 5.70
N ALA A 13 0.18 4.62 4.78
CA ALA A 13 -0.22 5.00 3.41
C ALA A 13 -0.90 3.83 2.68
N ALA A 14 -0.46 2.59 2.90
CA ALA A 14 -1.12 1.41 2.35
C ALA A 14 -2.51 1.19 2.99
N LEU A 15 -2.65 1.35 4.30
CA LEU A 15 -3.95 1.30 4.97
C LEU A 15 -4.91 2.36 4.45
N GLU A 16 -4.42 3.57 4.19
CA GLU A 16 -5.24 4.63 3.61
C GLU A 16 -5.77 4.27 2.22
N ARG A 17 -4.95 3.65 1.35
CA ARG A 17 -5.41 3.17 0.05
C ARG A 17 -6.53 2.15 0.19
N VAL A 18 -6.36 1.16 1.09
CA VAL A 18 -7.39 0.15 1.39
C VAL A 18 -8.67 0.81 1.91
N ARG A 19 -8.55 1.77 2.83
CA ARG A 19 -9.65 2.56 3.36
C ARG A 19 -10.42 3.30 2.26
N LEU A 20 -9.71 3.96 1.34
CA LEU A 20 -10.30 4.72 0.23
C LEU A 20 -11.01 3.81 -0.76
N VAL A 21 -10.41 2.67 -1.13
CA VAL A 21 -11.03 1.66 -2.01
C VAL A 21 -12.33 1.12 -1.39
N ARG A 22 -12.34 0.85 -0.08
CA ARG A 22 -13.53 0.41 0.65
C ARG A 22 -14.51 1.54 1.00
N ARG A 23 -14.19 2.80 0.63
CA ARG A 23 -14.99 4.01 0.90
C ARG A 23 -15.32 4.22 2.38
N LEU A 24 -14.35 3.97 3.26
CA LEU A 24 -14.50 4.06 4.71
C LEU A 24 -13.88 5.35 5.28
N ASN A 25 -14.41 5.83 6.39
CA ASN A 25 -13.73 6.80 7.25
C ASN A 25 -12.91 6.08 8.35
N TRP A 26 -12.02 6.80 9.03
CA TRP A 26 -11.14 6.21 10.05
C TRP A 26 -11.87 5.65 11.27
N LYS A 27 -13.06 6.19 11.61
CA LYS A 27 -13.90 5.62 12.68
C LYS A 27 -14.38 4.22 12.31
N GLN A 28 -14.82 4.03 11.07
CA GLN A 28 -15.24 2.72 10.56
C GLN A 28 -14.06 1.74 10.46
N VAL A 29 -12.85 2.23 10.13
CA VAL A 29 -11.65 1.38 10.16
C VAL A 29 -11.36 0.89 11.58
N ALA A 30 -11.43 1.77 12.59
CA ALA A 30 -11.25 1.40 13.99
C ALA A 30 -12.23 0.29 14.40
N GLU A 31 -13.51 0.48 14.10
CA GLU A 31 -14.57 -0.49 14.40
C GLU A 31 -14.35 -1.84 13.69
N GLN A 32 -14.03 -1.83 12.40
CA GLN A 32 -13.87 -3.06 11.63
C GLN A 32 -12.58 -3.83 11.91
N SER A 33 -11.49 -3.12 12.22
CA SER A 33 -10.20 -3.75 12.53
C SER A 33 -10.06 -4.11 14.01
N GLY A 34 -10.89 -3.56 14.89
CA GLY A 34 -10.80 -3.77 16.34
C GLY A 34 -9.70 -2.96 17.02
N VAL A 35 -9.06 -2.02 16.32
CA VAL A 35 -8.08 -1.10 16.92
C VAL A 35 -8.74 0.21 17.34
N SER A 36 -8.20 0.87 18.37
CA SER A 36 -8.75 2.16 18.80
C SER A 36 -8.50 3.28 17.78
N ALA A 37 -9.36 4.30 17.77
CA ALA A 37 -9.14 5.51 16.98
C ALA A 37 -7.82 6.21 17.35
N SER A 38 -7.46 6.23 18.64
CA SER A 38 -6.19 6.78 19.12
C SER A 38 -4.97 6.01 18.59
N THR A 39 -5.08 4.69 18.44
CA THR A 39 -4.05 3.86 17.79
C THR A 39 -3.84 4.30 16.35
N LEU A 40 -4.92 4.48 15.59
CA LEU A 40 -4.85 4.96 14.20
C LEU A 40 -4.24 6.36 14.08
N THR A 41 -4.62 7.29 14.97
CA THR A 41 -4.02 8.64 15.01
C THR A 41 -2.52 8.59 15.28
N ARG A 42 -2.06 7.74 16.22
CA ARG A 42 -0.64 7.57 16.51
C ARG A 42 0.11 7.01 15.30
N ILE A 43 -0.47 6.05 14.59
CA ILE A 43 0.13 5.47 13.38
C ILE A 43 0.18 6.52 12.26
N ALA A 44 -0.85 7.34 12.10
CA ALA A 44 -0.85 8.46 11.16
C ALA A 44 0.26 9.49 11.44
N GLN A 45 0.66 9.62 12.71
CA GLN A 45 1.80 10.45 13.16
C GLN A 45 3.15 9.72 13.03
N GLY A 46 3.19 8.55 12.40
CA GLY A 46 4.39 7.76 12.15
C GLY A 46 4.86 6.92 13.35
N LYS A 47 4.04 6.79 14.41
CA LYS A 47 4.35 5.84 15.48
C LYS A 47 4.10 4.42 15.00
N ARG A 48 4.98 3.49 15.40
CA ARG A 48 4.83 2.08 15.07
C ARG A 48 3.63 1.48 15.82
N PRO A 49 2.80 0.64 15.17
CA PRO A 49 1.83 -0.16 15.88
C PRO A 49 2.55 -1.14 16.82
N ASP A 50 1.90 -1.50 17.92
CA ASP A 50 2.27 -2.70 18.68
C ASP A 50 1.90 -3.97 17.88
N VAL A 51 2.27 -5.13 18.42
CA VAL A 51 2.09 -6.42 17.74
C VAL A 51 0.61 -6.71 17.48
N ASP A 52 -0.25 -6.44 18.45
CA ASP A 52 -1.69 -6.73 18.35
C ASP A 52 -2.37 -5.80 17.34
N SER A 53 -2.07 -4.50 17.39
CA SER A 53 -2.60 -3.52 16.45
C SER A 53 -2.13 -3.82 15.02
N LEU A 54 -0.87 -4.26 14.85
CA LEU A 54 -0.35 -4.66 13.55
C LEU A 54 -1.09 -5.89 13.01
N ALA A 55 -1.26 -6.93 13.83
CA ALA A 55 -1.96 -8.15 13.44
C ALA A 55 -3.41 -7.87 13.04
N ALA A 56 -4.12 -7.07 13.84
CA ALA A 56 -5.48 -6.64 13.58
C ALA A 56 -5.61 -5.89 12.24
N LEU A 57 -4.72 -4.92 11.99
CA LEU A 57 -4.74 -4.11 10.77
C LEU A 57 -4.32 -4.90 9.53
N VAL A 58 -3.34 -5.80 9.63
CA VAL A 58 -2.94 -6.72 8.55
C VAL A 58 -4.10 -7.64 8.18
N ASN A 59 -4.76 -8.24 9.16
CA ASN A 59 -5.93 -9.09 8.92
C ASN A 59 -7.08 -8.32 8.28
N TRP A 60 -7.40 -7.11 8.78
CA TRP A 60 -8.45 -6.27 8.21
C TRP A 60 -8.15 -5.83 6.77
N SER A 61 -6.90 -5.44 6.49
CA SER A 61 -6.52 -4.85 5.21
C SER A 61 -6.17 -5.87 4.12
N GLY A 62 -5.77 -7.09 4.50
CA GLY A 62 -5.19 -8.08 3.59
C GLY A 62 -3.74 -7.77 3.17
N LEU A 63 -3.10 -6.76 3.78
CA LEU A 63 -1.71 -6.40 3.50
C LEU A 63 -0.74 -7.37 4.19
N SER A 64 0.42 -7.62 3.58
CA SER A 64 1.50 -8.36 4.25
C SER A 64 2.41 -7.41 5.03
N ALA A 65 2.67 -7.69 6.31
CA ALA A 65 3.63 -6.92 7.12
C ALA A 65 5.06 -6.97 6.55
N ASP A 66 5.44 -8.06 5.88
CA ASP A 66 6.77 -8.25 5.28
C ASP A 66 7.09 -7.19 4.21
N ALA A 67 6.06 -6.65 3.55
CA ALA A 67 6.21 -5.57 2.56
C ALA A 67 6.72 -4.24 3.18
N PHE A 68 6.62 -4.08 4.51
CA PHE A 68 7.00 -2.88 5.23
C PHE A 68 8.21 -3.08 6.13
N VAL A 69 8.91 -4.21 5.99
CA VAL A 69 10.17 -4.48 6.70
C VAL A 69 11.32 -4.24 5.73
N ALA A 70 12.17 -3.25 6.01
CA ALA A 70 13.33 -3.00 5.17
C ALA A 70 14.27 -4.21 5.16
N ARG A 71 14.29 -4.92 4.02
CA ARG A 71 15.29 -5.95 3.74
C ARG A 71 16.57 -5.31 3.24
N ALA A 72 17.69 -5.63 3.88
CA ALA A 72 19.01 -5.16 3.45
C ALA A 72 19.41 -5.67 2.05
N ASP A 73 18.72 -6.69 1.52
CA ASP A 73 19.24 -7.53 0.43
C ASP A 73 18.45 -7.39 -0.90
N GLN A 74 17.43 -6.53 -0.98
CA GLN A 74 16.59 -6.43 -2.18
C GLN A 74 17.10 -5.48 -3.27
N VAL A 75 18.35 -5.01 -3.18
CA VAL A 75 18.99 -4.13 -4.18
C VAL A 75 19.09 -4.78 -5.58
N GLY A 76 18.80 -6.07 -5.75
CA GLY A 76 19.00 -6.81 -7.00
C GLY A 76 17.77 -7.17 -7.85
N LYS A 77 16.53 -7.07 -7.35
CA LYS A 77 15.36 -7.37 -8.20
C LYS A 77 14.99 -6.10 -8.96
N ARG A 78 15.30 -6.02 -10.25
CA ARG A 78 14.67 -5.04 -11.15
C ARG A 78 13.17 -5.33 -11.16
N VAL A 79 12.44 -4.71 -10.23
CA VAL A 79 11.00 -4.56 -10.34
C VAL A 79 10.77 -3.87 -11.68
N GLN A 80 9.88 -4.41 -12.51
CA GLN A 80 9.42 -3.73 -13.72
C GLN A 80 8.03 -3.18 -13.39
N PRO A 81 7.93 -2.01 -12.73
CA PRO A 81 6.70 -1.61 -12.06
C PRO A 81 5.55 -1.44 -13.06
N LEU A 82 5.86 -0.93 -14.26
CA LEU A 82 4.87 -0.82 -15.33
C LEU A 82 4.39 -2.18 -15.84
N SER A 83 5.27 -3.17 -15.95
CA SER A 83 4.90 -4.53 -16.38
C SER A 83 4.00 -5.20 -15.34
N ASP A 84 4.31 -5.04 -14.05
CA ASP A 84 3.51 -5.59 -12.96
C ASP A 84 2.12 -4.93 -12.90
N ILE A 85 2.05 -3.60 -13.06
CA ILE A 85 0.78 -2.86 -13.14
C ILE A 85 -0.03 -3.29 -14.35
N ALA A 86 0.61 -3.44 -15.52
CA ALA A 86 -0.04 -3.93 -16.72
C ALA A 86 -0.68 -5.31 -16.46
N ASN A 87 0.07 -6.25 -15.88
CA ASN A 87 -0.46 -7.59 -15.56
C ASN A 87 -1.70 -7.52 -14.66
N VAL A 88 -1.68 -6.67 -13.63
CA VAL A 88 -2.85 -6.47 -12.74
C VAL A 88 -4.05 -5.93 -13.53
N LEU A 89 -3.88 -4.86 -14.29
CA LEU A 89 -4.95 -4.26 -15.09
C LEU A 89 -5.49 -5.23 -16.15
N TYR A 90 -4.61 -6.00 -16.79
CA TYR A 90 -4.99 -6.99 -17.80
C TYR A 90 -5.70 -8.21 -17.20
N SER A 91 -5.46 -8.52 -15.93
CA SER A 91 -6.16 -9.60 -15.20
C SER A 91 -7.53 -9.19 -14.65
N ASP A 92 -7.82 -7.89 -14.55
CA ASP A 92 -9.09 -7.39 -14.00
C ASP A 92 -10.21 -7.40 -15.06
N SER A 93 -11.05 -8.43 -15.01
CA SER A 93 -12.19 -8.60 -15.93
C SER A 93 -13.34 -7.62 -15.71
N THR A 94 -13.28 -6.77 -14.68
CA THR A 94 -14.32 -5.75 -14.42
C THR A 94 -14.15 -4.50 -15.28
N LEU A 95 -12.97 -4.33 -15.88
CA LEU A 95 -12.64 -3.20 -16.74
C LEU A 95 -12.98 -3.51 -18.21
N SER A 96 -13.56 -2.54 -18.91
CA SER A 96 -13.65 -2.59 -20.37
C SER A 96 -12.25 -2.51 -20.99
N GLU A 97 -12.11 -3.01 -22.21
CA GLU A 97 -10.85 -2.94 -22.97
C GLU A 97 -10.37 -1.48 -23.13
N ASP A 98 -11.28 -0.57 -23.49
CA ASP A 98 -11.01 0.86 -23.61
C ASP A 98 -10.61 1.50 -22.27
N GLY A 99 -11.32 1.17 -21.17
CA GLY A 99 -11.00 1.68 -19.84
C GLY A 99 -9.63 1.20 -19.33
N ARG A 100 -9.28 -0.05 -19.66
CA ARG A 100 -7.97 -0.63 -19.35
C ARG A 100 -6.84 0.06 -20.11
N ALA A 101 -7.00 0.27 -21.42
CA ALA A 101 -6.04 0.99 -22.24
C ALA A 101 -5.84 2.42 -21.73
N THR A 102 -6.93 3.13 -21.47
CA THR A 102 -6.91 4.50 -20.92
C THR A 102 -6.14 4.57 -19.60
N MET A 103 -6.38 3.64 -18.66
CA MET A 103 -5.63 3.62 -17.40
C MET A 103 -4.14 3.35 -17.61
N MET A 104 -3.79 2.42 -18.51
CA MET A 104 -2.39 2.11 -18.77
C MET A 104 -1.65 3.31 -19.38
N ASP A 105 -2.29 4.05 -20.28
CA ASP A 105 -1.72 5.26 -20.88
C ASP A 105 -1.50 6.35 -19.83
N LEU A 106 -2.48 6.60 -18.97
CA LEU A 106 -2.38 7.59 -17.88
C LEU A 106 -1.24 7.24 -16.90
N ILE A 107 -1.14 5.98 -16.48
CA ILE A 107 -0.10 5.52 -15.55
C ILE A 107 1.28 5.62 -16.22
N THR A 108 1.41 5.22 -17.47
CA THR A 108 2.67 5.28 -18.22
C THR A 108 3.14 6.72 -18.38
N ALA A 109 2.24 7.63 -18.78
CA ALA A 109 2.54 9.05 -18.92
C ALA A 109 3.01 9.67 -17.59
N ALA A 110 2.31 9.38 -16.48
CA ALA A 110 2.68 9.85 -15.16
C ALA A 110 4.04 9.29 -14.70
N TYR A 111 4.27 7.98 -14.89
CA TYR A 111 5.51 7.32 -14.51
C TYR A 111 6.71 7.88 -15.29
N LEU A 112 6.60 8.04 -16.62
CA LEU A 112 7.67 8.60 -17.45
C LEU A 112 7.99 10.05 -17.10
N ARG A 113 6.98 10.86 -16.75
CA ARG A 113 7.18 12.25 -16.36
C ARG A 113 7.90 12.38 -15.02
N LEU A 114 7.53 11.54 -14.04
CA LEU A 114 8.09 11.62 -12.69
C LEU A 114 9.44 10.91 -12.56
N SER A 115 9.69 9.87 -13.35
CA SER A 115 10.97 9.14 -13.35
C SER A 115 12.12 9.92 -13.99
N LYS A 116 11.84 10.82 -14.94
CA LYS A 116 12.86 11.68 -15.58
C LYS A 116 13.33 12.87 -14.72
N ASN A 117 12.64 13.16 -13.61
CA ASN A 117 12.96 14.30 -12.74
C ASN A 117 13.82 13.93 -11.51
N ASN A 118 14.41 12.74 -11.49
CA ASN A 118 15.36 12.27 -10.47
C ASN A 118 16.76 12.13 -11.05
#